data_AF-A0A8T3Y3N2-F1
#
_entry.id   AF-A0A8T3Y3N2-F1
#
_cell.length_a   1.000
_cell.length_b   1.000
_cell.length_c   1.000
_cell.angle_alpha   90.00
_cell.angle_beta   90.00
_cell.angle_gamma   90.00
#
_symmetry.space_group_name_H-M   'P 1'
#
loop_
_entity.id
_entity.type
_entity.pdbx_description
1 polymer ?
#
loop_
_entity_poly.entity_id
_entity_poly.type
_entity_poly.pdbx_seq_one_letter_code
_entity_poly.pdbx_strand_id
1 'polypeptide(L)'
;MGLFGSKKSDTQAAPFGSPPVERAMALQQQGFDPQQSVEALQRDGYNTAQSIDALNQATPQVGPEPYPQTMQEAPPAYQQQGNQYGYADVEQVAESVAQEKFDSLNKDVQKLKEDVAVMGAKLEQFSQMTTDLKDDVKNLHQALIGKIGDYDKTLLDVGTDIKAMEKVFTKMLPELTSNIQELDRITSRVKGK
;
A
#
# COMPACT_ATOMS: atom_id res chain seq x y z
N MET A 1 -5.14 49.26 -31.93
CA MET A 1 -5.85 49.06 -30.65
C MET A 1 -6.66 47.78 -30.80
N GLY A 2 -6.42 46.67 -30.13
CA GLY A 2 -5.84 46.43 -28.82
C GLY A 2 -6.83 45.52 -28.09
N LEU A 3 -6.71 44.19 -28.23
CA LEU A 3 -7.54 43.19 -27.58
C LEU A 3 -6.74 41.90 -27.43
N PHE A 4 -6.06 41.74 -26.29
CA PHE A 4 -5.85 40.43 -25.67
C PHE A 4 -5.47 40.64 -24.20
N GLY A 5 -6.42 40.33 -23.32
CA GLY A 5 -6.16 40.17 -21.90
C GLY A 5 -5.59 38.78 -21.65
N SER A 6 -4.51 38.70 -20.88
CA SER A 6 -4.04 37.45 -20.27
C SER A 6 -3.39 37.79 -18.94
N LYS A 7 -4.22 37.77 -17.89
CA LYS A 7 -3.79 37.50 -16.53
C LYS A 7 -3.20 36.08 -16.51
N LYS A 8 -1.93 35.95 -16.16
CA LYS A 8 -1.38 34.73 -15.56
C LYS A 8 -0.49 35.13 -14.40
N SER A 9 -1.09 35.17 -13.22
CA SER A 9 -0.42 34.92 -11.95
C SER A 9 -0.28 33.41 -11.83
N ASP A 10 0.80 32.86 -12.39
CA ASP A 10 1.23 31.49 -12.10
C ASP A 10 2.53 31.60 -11.32
N THR A 11 2.40 31.35 -10.01
CA THR A 11 3.50 31.02 -9.10
C THR A 11 4.31 29.88 -9.74
N GLN A 12 5.44 30.26 -10.32
CA GLN A 12 6.29 29.38 -11.10
C GLN A 12 7.11 28.52 -10.13
N ALA A 13 6.57 27.36 -9.78
CA ALA A 13 7.39 26.24 -9.32
C ALA A 13 8.35 25.90 -10.47
N ALA A 14 9.64 26.17 -10.29
CA ALA A 14 10.64 25.91 -11.31
C ALA A 14 10.76 24.39 -11.55
N PRO A 15 10.87 23.95 -12.82
CA PRO A 15 11.01 22.55 -13.17
C PRO A 15 12.34 22.00 -12.67
N PHE A 16 12.33 20.77 -12.16
CA PHE A 16 13.54 19.97 -11.94
C PHE A 16 14.33 19.91 -13.26
N GLY A 17 15.46 20.63 -13.35
CA GLY A 17 16.39 20.54 -14.48
C GLY A 17 16.89 21.84 -15.12
N SER A 18 16.63 23.02 -14.59
CA SER A 18 17.29 24.24 -15.10
C SER A 18 18.81 24.14 -14.89
N PRO A 19 19.66 24.56 -15.85
CA PRO A 19 21.10 24.64 -15.62
C PRO A 19 21.37 25.63 -14.47
N PRO A 20 22.29 25.30 -13.53
CA PRO A 20 22.49 26.08 -12.31
C PRO A 20 22.86 27.55 -12.58
N VAL A 21 23.46 27.84 -13.73
CA VAL A 21 23.80 29.19 -14.22
C VAL A 21 22.56 30.06 -14.41
N GLU A 22 21.49 29.53 -14.99
CA GLU A 22 20.26 30.28 -15.30
C GLU A 22 19.53 30.66 -14.00
N ARG A 23 19.54 29.76 -13.02
CA ARG A 23 18.98 30.00 -11.69
C ARG A 23 19.79 31.03 -10.90
N ALA A 24 21.12 30.94 -10.94
CA ALA A 24 22.02 31.93 -10.35
C ALA A 24 21.76 33.33 -10.95
N MET A 25 21.61 33.42 -12.27
CA MET A 25 21.33 34.66 -12.98
C MET A 25 19.96 35.25 -12.61
N ALA A 26 18.94 34.41 -12.47
CA ALA A 26 17.61 34.85 -12.03
C ALA A 26 17.62 35.41 -10.60
N LEU A 27 18.36 34.77 -9.68
CA LEU A 27 18.53 35.25 -8.30
C LEU A 27 19.30 36.58 -8.26
N GLN A 28 20.31 36.74 -9.11
CA GLN A 28 21.04 37.99 -9.21
C GLN A 28 20.17 39.13 -9.78
N GLN A 29 19.32 38.85 -10.77
CA GLN A 29 18.35 39.83 -11.29
C GLN A 29 17.29 40.23 -10.25
N GLN A 30 17.02 39.37 -9.26
CA GLN A 30 16.16 39.65 -8.12
C GLN A 30 16.88 40.43 -7.00
N GLY A 31 18.19 40.73 -7.17
CA GLY A 31 18.98 41.52 -6.23
C GLY A 31 19.53 40.72 -5.04
N PHE A 32 19.55 39.38 -5.12
CA PHE A 32 20.16 38.56 -4.08
C PHE A 32 21.68 38.70 -4.10
N ASP A 33 22.27 38.70 -2.90
CA ASP A 33 23.72 38.69 -2.75
C ASP A 33 24.30 37.35 -3.26
N PRO A 34 25.53 37.33 -3.82
CA PRO A 34 26.24 36.11 -4.19
C PRO A 34 26.15 34.98 -3.15
N GLN A 35 26.30 35.29 -1.86
CA GLN A 35 26.22 34.29 -0.79
C GLN A 35 24.81 33.71 -0.64
N GLN A 36 23.79 34.56 -0.71
CA GLN A 36 22.39 34.14 -0.61
C GLN A 36 21.96 33.30 -1.81
N SER A 37 22.53 33.57 -2.97
CA SER A 37 22.27 32.82 -4.21
C SER A 37 22.81 31.39 -4.14
N VAL A 38 24.00 31.20 -3.53
CA VAL A 38 24.58 29.86 -3.31
C VAL A 38 23.70 29.03 -2.37
N GLU A 39 23.18 29.64 -1.30
CA GLU A 39 22.31 28.94 -0.35
C GLU A 39 20.96 28.54 -0.97
N ALA A 40 20.39 29.41 -1.82
CA ALA A 40 19.19 29.10 -2.57
C ALA A 40 19.39 27.94 -3.57
N LEU A 41 20.53 27.90 -4.27
CA LEU A 41 20.89 26.81 -5.17
C LEU A 41 21.11 25.48 -4.43
N GLN A 42 21.69 25.51 -3.23
CA GLN A 42 21.84 24.30 -2.41
C GLN A 42 20.48 23.75 -1.96
N ARG A 43 19.53 24.63 -1.61
CA ARG A 43 18.13 24.22 -1.31
C ARG A 43 17.43 23.61 -2.52
N ASP A 44 17.76 24.09 -3.71
CA ASP A 44 17.27 23.55 -4.98
C ASP A 44 17.98 22.24 -5.39
N GLY A 45 18.92 21.74 -4.57
CA GLY A 45 19.56 20.41 -4.71
C GLY A 45 20.87 20.40 -5.50
N TYR A 46 21.42 21.57 -5.85
CA TYR A 46 22.71 21.67 -6.52
C TYR A 46 23.87 21.55 -5.52
N ASN A 47 24.97 20.92 -5.92
CA ASN A 47 26.15 20.83 -5.05
C ASN A 47 26.91 22.18 -5.01
N THR A 48 27.64 22.43 -3.93
CA THR A 48 28.34 23.71 -3.69
C THR A 48 29.30 24.11 -4.81
N ALA A 49 29.99 23.14 -5.41
CA ALA A 49 30.92 23.39 -6.52
C ALA A 49 30.18 23.88 -7.77
N GLN A 50 29.03 23.27 -8.10
CA GLN A 50 28.16 23.67 -9.21
C GLN A 50 27.51 25.02 -8.96
N SER A 51 27.13 25.34 -7.70
CA SER A 51 26.56 26.64 -7.35
C SER A 51 27.57 27.78 -7.50
N ILE A 52 28.82 27.56 -7.07
CA ILE A 52 29.89 28.57 -7.18
C ILE A 52 30.29 28.78 -8.64
N ASP A 53 30.45 27.70 -9.42
CA ASP A 53 30.77 27.78 -10.84
C ASP A 53 29.66 28.49 -11.63
N ALA A 54 28.40 28.15 -11.34
CA ALA A 54 27.25 28.80 -11.94
C ALA A 54 27.16 30.30 -11.65
N LEU A 55 27.48 30.72 -10.42
CA LEU A 55 27.46 32.12 -10.02
C LEU A 55 28.58 32.93 -10.67
N ASN A 56 29.76 32.33 -10.82
CA ASN A 56 30.88 32.92 -11.54
C ASN A 56 30.58 33.10 -13.04
N GLN A 57 29.79 32.19 -13.62
CA GLN A 57 29.36 32.29 -15.02
C GLN A 57 28.16 33.24 -15.20
N ALA A 58 27.29 33.34 -14.20
CA ALA A 58 26.11 34.21 -14.23
C ALA A 58 26.43 35.68 -13.98
N THR A 59 27.53 35.97 -13.26
CA THR A 59 28.01 37.33 -13.07
C THR A 59 28.63 37.82 -14.38
N PRO A 60 27.99 38.74 -15.13
CA PRO A 60 28.62 39.28 -16.32
C PRO A 60 29.96 39.91 -15.90
N GLN A 61 31.04 39.64 -16.66
CA GLN A 61 32.28 40.41 -16.59
C GLN A 61 31.96 41.86 -16.99
N VAL A 62 31.42 42.62 -16.06
CA VAL A 62 31.34 44.07 -16.16
C VAL A 62 32.77 44.55 -15.92
N GLY A 63 33.35 45.14 -16.96
CA GLY A 63 34.68 45.75 -16.90
C GLY A 63 34.79 46.71 -15.71
N PRO A 64 36.03 47.00 -15.27
CA PRO A 64 36.26 47.71 -14.02
C PRO A 64 35.63 49.11 -14.06
N GLU A 65 34.54 49.31 -13.32
CA GLU A 65 34.09 50.66 -12.98
C GLU A 65 34.92 51.18 -11.80
N PRO A 66 35.47 52.41 -11.90
CA PRO A 66 36.30 52.99 -10.87
C PRO A 66 35.42 53.53 -9.73
N TYR A 67 35.48 52.90 -8.56
CA TYR A 67 35.00 53.51 -7.34
C TYR A 67 35.99 54.59 -6.86
N PRO A 68 35.51 55.73 -6.34
CA PRO A 68 36.37 56.80 -5.86
C PRO A 68 37.10 56.37 -4.58
N GLN A 69 38.43 56.49 -4.62
CA GLN A 69 39.33 56.26 -3.50
C GLN A 69 38.98 57.21 -2.34
N THR A 70 38.56 56.62 -1.21
CA THR A 70 38.71 57.25 0.10
C THR A 70 39.85 56.55 0.84
N MET A 71 40.61 57.36 1.56
CA MET A 71 41.95 57.08 2.07
C MET A 71 42.04 55.85 2.97
N GLN A 72 42.82 54.89 2.50
CA GLN A 72 43.94 54.23 3.18
C GLN A 72 44.02 54.35 4.72
N GLU A 73 43.48 53.34 5.40
CA GLU A 73 43.94 52.90 6.70
C GLU A 73 44.29 51.40 6.56
N ALA A 74 45.53 51.05 6.89
CA ALA A 74 46.10 49.74 6.60
C ALA A 74 45.42 48.63 7.43
N PRO A 75 44.85 47.59 6.80
CA PRO A 75 44.49 46.38 7.52
C PRO A 75 45.78 45.63 7.92
N PRO A 76 45.83 45.00 9.10
CA PRO A 76 46.92 44.10 9.42
C PRO A 76 47.01 43.00 8.36
N ALA A 77 48.24 42.66 7.99
CA ALA A 77 48.55 41.56 7.10
C ALA A 77 48.01 40.25 7.70
N TYR A 78 46.81 39.86 7.29
CA TYR A 78 46.37 38.48 7.45
C TYR A 78 47.27 37.63 6.57
N GLN A 79 48.13 36.88 7.23
CA GLN A 79 48.82 35.76 6.62
C GLN A 79 47.78 34.93 5.87
N GLN A 80 47.99 34.73 4.57
CA GLN A 80 47.41 33.61 3.85
C GLN A 80 47.98 32.34 4.49
N GLN A 81 47.38 31.91 5.60
CA GLN A 81 47.38 30.53 5.99
C GLN A 81 46.45 29.86 4.99
N GLY A 82 47.05 29.22 3.97
CA GLY A 82 46.31 28.45 3.00
C GLY A 82 45.30 27.57 3.70
N ASN A 83 44.05 27.64 3.23
CA ASN A 83 42.93 26.81 3.62
C ASN A 83 43.33 25.32 3.58
N GLN A 84 43.86 24.82 4.70
CA GLN A 84 43.90 23.41 5.05
C GLN A 84 42.73 23.03 5.97
N TYR A 85 41.84 23.98 6.28
CA TYR A 85 40.69 23.82 7.17
C TYR A 85 39.36 23.53 6.47
N GLY A 86 39.35 23.27 5.16
CA GLY A 86 38.12 23.03 4.40
C GLY A 86 37.89 21.59 3.97
N TYR A 87 38.92 20.73 3.95
CA TYR A 87 38.82 19.35 3.48
C TYR A 87 38.71 18.35 4.64
N ALA A 88 39.45 18.55 5.73
CA ALA A 88 39.37 17.66 6.89
C ALA A 88 37.99 17.71 7.59
N ASP A 89 37.31 18.86 7.57
CA ASP A 89 36.01 19.05 8.21
C ASP A 89 34.87 18.44 7.36
N VAL A 90 34.89 18.65 6.04
CA VAL A 90 33.97 17.96 5.12
C VAL A 90 34.24 16.46 4.99
N GLU A 91 35.48 16.01 5.17
CA GLU A 91 35.84 14.58 5.18
C GLU A 91 35.38 13.91 6.48
N GLN A 92 35.54 14.56 7.64
CA GLN A 92 34.96 14.08 8.90
C GLN A 92 33.42 14.08 8.88
N VAL A 93 32.80 15.11 8.30
CA VAL A 93 31.34 15.14 8.10
C VAL A 93 30.89 14.05 7.11
N ALA A 94 31.63 13.83 6.02
CA ALA A 94 31.31 12.76 5.07
C ALA A 94 31.48 11.36 5.69
N GLU A 95 32.54 11.14 6.48
CA GLU A 95 32.81 9.87 7.14
C GLU A 95 31.81 9.58 8.27
N SER A 96 31.45 10.59 9.07
CA SER A 96 30.40 10.45 10.09
C SER A 96 29.03 10.18 9.48
N VAL A 97 28.67 10.85 8.37
CA VAL A 97 27.42 10.57 7.64
C VAL A 97 27.46 9.18 7.00
N ALA A 98 28.59 8.77 6.42
CA ALA A 98 28.75 7.43 5.84
C ALA A 98 28.62 6.34 6.92
N GLN A 99 29.24 6.53 8.08
CA GLN A 99 29.16 5.60 9.20
C GLN A 99 27.74 5.54 9.77
N GLU A 100 27.08 6.68 9.98
CA GLU A 100 25.69 6.72 10.45
C GLU A 100 24.75 5.98 9.49
N LYS A 101 24.91 6.20 8.18
CA LYS A 101 24.13 5.49 7.15
C LYS A 101 24.45 4.01 7.12
N PHE A 102 25.72 3.62 7.24
CA PHE A 102 26.12 2.22 7.29
C PHE A 102 25.54 1.49 8.50
N ASP A 103 25.61 2.10 9.68
CA ASP A 103 25.05 1.55 10.91
C ASP A 103 23.52 1.44 10.84
N SER A 104 22.86 2.44 10.24
CA SER A 104 21.41 2.39 10.00
C SER A 104 21.03 1.26 9.03
N LEU A 105 21.80 1.07 7.95
CA LEU A 105 21.58 0.01 6.98
C LEU A 105 21.78 -1.36 7.61
N ASN A 106 22.83 -1.52 8.41
CA ASN A 106 23.10 -2.77 9.12
C ASN A 106 21.95 -3.10 10.09
N LYS A 107 21.43 -2.09 10.79
CA LYS A 107 20.26 -2.24 11.66
C LYS A 107 19.01 -2.67 10.88
N ASP A 108 18.76 -2.08 9.72
CA ASP A 108 17.62 -2.44 8.89
C ASP A 108 17.76 -3.84 8.27
N VAL A 109 18.98 -4.27 7.93
CA VAL A 109 19.27 -5.65 7.51
C VAL A 109 19.01 -6.64 8.65
N GLN A 110 19.36 -6.29 9.90
CA GLN A 110 19.05 -7.15 11.04
C GLN A 110 17.54 -7.27 11.27
N LYS A 111 16.80 -6.16 11.20
CA LYS A 111 15.33 -6.20 11.27
C LYS A 111 14.73 -7.04 10.14
N LEU A 112 15.22 -6.87 8.91
CA LEU A 112 14.74 -7.66 7.78
C LEU A 112 14.97 -9.15 8.01
N LYS A 113 16.09 -9.54 8.61
CA LYS A 113 16.36 -10.94 8.97
C LYS A 113 15.38 -11.46 10.01
N GLU A 114 15.05 -10.65 11.02
CA GLU A 114 14.02 -10.99 12.01
C GLU A 114 12.64 -11.13 11.38
N ASP A 115 12.24 -10.18 10.53
CA ASP A 115 10.96 -10.21 9.82
C ASP A 115 10.85 -11.44 8.90
N VAL A 116 11.94 -11.80 8.21
CA VAL A 116 12.02 -13.03 7.40
C VAL A 116 11.87 -14.26 8.26
N ALA A 117 12.49 -14.31 9.45
CA ALA A 117 12.32 -15.44 10.37
C ALA A 117 10.88 -15.57 10.88
N VAL A 118 10.25 -14.45 11.25
CA VAL A 118 8.83 -14.40 11.66
C VAL A 118 7.92 -14.82 10.52
N MET A 119 8.20 -14.37 9.30
CA MET A 119 7.42 -14.73 8.10
C MET A 119 7.56 -16.21 7.76
N GLY A 120 8.76 -16.79 7.93
CA GLY A 120 8.99 -18.23 7.80
C GLY A 120 8.14 -19.04 8.78
N ALA A 121 8.11 -18.64 10.06
CA ALA A 121 7.30 -19.31 11.08
C ALA A 121 5.79 -19.20 10.77
N LYS A 122 5.31 -18.03 10.30
CA LYS A 122 3.90 -17.86 9.89
C LYS A 122 3.55 -18.71 8.67
N LEU A 123 4.47 -18.86 7.72
CA LEU A 123 4.25 -19.69 6.53
C LEU A 123 4.15 -21.18 6.91
N GLU A 124 4.96 -21.63 7.86
CA GLU A 124 4.88 -22.99 8.41
C GLU A 124 3.54 -23.22 9.13
N GLN A 125 3.11 -22.28 9.97
CA GLN A 125 1.80 -22.33 10.62
C GLN A 125 0.65 -22.34 9.60
N PHE A 126 0.74 -21.54 8.54
CA PHE A 126 -0.26 -21.50 7.48
C PHE A 126 -0.31 -22.82 6.69
N SER A 127 0.84 -23.44 6.44
CA SER A 127 0.93 -24.76 5.81
C SER A 127 0.29 -25.84 6.68
N GLN A 128 0.52 -25.79 8.00
CA GLN A 128 -0.11 -26.70 8.94
C GLN A 128 -1.63 -26.51 8.95
N MET A 129 -2.11 -25.28 9.09
CA MET A 129 -3.55 -24.97 9.07
C MET A 129 -4.21 -25.42 7.75
N THR A 130 -3.53 -25.28 6.62
CA THR A 130 -4.04 -25.76 5.33
C THR A 130 -4.14 -27.29 5.30
N THR A 131 -3.20 -27.98 5.94
CA THR A 131 -3.22 -29.45 6.07
C THR A 131 -4.36 -29.90 6.97
N ASP A 132 -4.52 -29.26 8.14
CA ASP A 132 -5.59 -29.55 9.09
C ASP A 132 -6.97 -29.30 8.44
N LEU A 133 -7.14 -28.16 7.76
CA LEU A 133 -8.36 -27.84 7.02
C LEU A 133 -8.68 -28.88 5.94
N LYS A 134 -7.67 -29.37 5.23
CA LYS A 134 -7.84 -30.44 4.24
C LYS A 134 -8.35 -31.72 4.88
N ASP A 135 -7.86 -32.07 6.07
CA ASP A 135 -8.29 -33.26 6.77
C ASP A 135 -9.69 -33.09 7.39
N ASP A 136 -10.01 -31.92 7.92
CA ASP A 136 -11.37 -31.57 8.37
C ASP A 136 -12.39 -31.66 7.23
N VAL A 137 -12.05 -31.15 6.04
CA VAL A 137 -12.90 -31.24 4.85
C VAL A 137 -13.11 -32.70 4.42
N LYS A 138 -12.06 -33.55 4.48
CA LYS A 138 -12.22 -34.99 4.19
C LYS A 138 -13.14 -35.66 5.20
N ASN A 139 -12.94 -35.39 6.49
CA ASN A 139 -13.75 -35.96 7.56
C ASN A 139 -15.22 -35.53 7.42
N LEU A 140 -15.46 -34.25 7.13
CA LEU A 140 -16.79 -33.72 6.87
C LEU A 140 -17.42 -34.39 5.64
N HIS A 141 -16.66 -34.55 4.56
CA HIS A 141 -17.15 -35.20 3.35
C HIS A 141 -17.53 -36.67 3.60
N GLN A 142 -16.71 -37.42 4.35
CA GLN A 142 -17.02 -38.79 4.77
C GLN A 142 -18.28 -38.85 5.64
N ALA A 143 -18.40 -37.95 6.63
CA ALA A 143 -19.58 -37.87 7.49
C ALA A 143 -20.84 -37.51 6.69
N LEU A 144 -20.74 -36.61 5.72
CA LEU A 144 -21.83 -36.21 4.84
C LEU A 144 -22.27 -37.37 3.94
N ILE A 145 -21.33 -38.10 3.34
CA ILE A 145 -21.65 -39.30 2.54
C ILE A 145 -22.37 -40.34 3.42
N GLY A 146 -21.90 -40.58 4.64
CA GLY A 146 -22.55 -41.48 5.58
C GLY A 146 -24.00 -41.06 5.87
N LYS A 147 -24.20 -39.79 6.23
CA LYS A 147 -25.53 -39.21 6.47
C LYS A 147 -26.46 -39.33 5.25
N ILE A 148 -25.95 -39.10 4.05
CA ILE A 148 -26.74 -39.22 2.81
C ILE A 148 -27.12 -40.69 2.58
N GLY A 149 -26.21 -41.64 2.81
CA GLY A 149 -26.50 -43.08 2.73
C GLY A 149 -27.57 -43.53 3.72
N ASP A 150 -27.48 -43.06 4.97
CA ASP A 150 -28.50 -43.34 6.00
C ASP A 150 -29.86 -42.74 5.62
N TYR A 151 -29.86 -41.54 5.03
CA TYR A 151 -31.08 -40.89 4.56
C TYR A 151 -31.72 -41.64 3.39
N ASP A 152 -30.93 -42.08 2.41
CA ASP A 152 -31.41 -42.90 1.28
C ASP A 152 -32.04 -44.20 1.78
N LYS A 153 -31.38 -44.89 2.72
CA LYS A 153 -31.92 -46.09 3.36
C LYS A 153 -33.24 -45.81 4.07
N THR A 154 -33.30 -44.74 4.87
CA THR A 154 -34.53 -44.34 5.56
C THR A 154 -35.65 -44.03 4.58
N LEU A 155 -35.34 -43.38 3.45
CA LEU A 155 -36.31 -43.05 2.42
C LEU A 155 -36.83 -44.31 1.68
N LEU A 156 -35.97 -45.30 1.46
CA LEU A 156 -36.37 -46.62 0.94
C LEU A 156 -37.29 -47.38 1.90
N ASP A 157 -36.96 -47.37 3.19
CA ASP A 157 -37.77 -48.01 4.24
C ASP A 157 -39.15 -47.35 4.33
N VAL A 158 -39.19 -46.01 4.41
CA VAL A 158 -40.44 -45.23 4.37
C VAL A 158 -41.23 -45.50 3.09
N GLY A 159 -40.57 -45.60 1.93
CA GLY A 159 -41.24 -45.94 0.67
C GLY A 159 -41.86 -47.34 0.69
N THR A 160 -41.25 -48.29 1.42
CA THR A 160 -41.78 -49.64 1.60
C THR A 160 -42.99 -49.62 2.53
N ASP A 161 -42.92 -48.89 3.63
CA ASP A 161 -44.03 -48.72 4.58
C ASP A 161 -45.23 -48.03 3.93
N ILE A 162 -44.99 -46.98 3.14
CA ILE A 162 -46.04 -46.29 2.38
C ILE A 162 -46.73 -47.25 1.41
N LYS A 163 -45.99 -48.11 0.70
CA LYS A 163 -46.58 -49.14 -0.17
C LYS A 163 -47.39 -50.18 0.60
N ALA A 164 -46.93 -50.56 1.80
CA ALA A 164 -47.68 -51.47 2.66
C ALA A 164 -48.99 -50.83 3.13
N MET A 165 -48.93 -49.56 3.56
CA MET A 165 -50.12 -48.78 3.94
C MET A 165 -51.07 -48.59 2.75
N GLU A 166 -50.56 -48.32 1.56
CA GLU A 166 -51.36 -48.23 0.32
C GLU A 166 -52.17 -49.52 0.12
N LYS A 167 -51.51 -50.69 0.20
CA LYS A 167 -52.19 -51.99 0.10
C LYS A 167 -53.25 -52.20 1.18
N VAL A 168 -52.99 -51.76 2.42
CA VAL A 168 -53.96 -51.83 3.51
C VAL A 168 -55.15 -50.93 3.20
N PHE A 169 -54.94 -49.69 2.77
CA PHE A 169 -56.00 -48.77 2.36
C PHE A 169 -56.82 -49.33 1.19
N THR A 170 -56.18 -49.91 0.17
CA THR A 170 -56.89 -50.56 -0.95
C THR A 170 -57.79 -51.70 -0.48
N LYS A 171 -57.41 -52.43 0.58
CA LYS A 171 -58.25 -53.50 1.18
C LYS A 171 -59.35 -52.95 2.08
N MET A 172 -59.07 -51.89 2.84
CA MET A 172 -60.03 -51.30 3.78
C MET A 172 -61.13 -50.51 3.09
N LEU A 173 -60.85 -49.85 1.95
CA LEU A 173 -61.86 -49.06 1.23
C LEU A 173 -63.10 -49.89 0.82
N PRO A 174 -62.95 -51.08 0.20
CA PRO A 174 -64.07 -51.97 -0.08
C PRO A 174 -64.80 -52.45 1.17
N GLU A 175 -64.07 -52.81 2.23
CA GLU A 175 -64.66 -53.33 3.47
C GLU A 175 -65.48 -52.25 4.20
N LEU A 176 -64.95 -51.03 4.31
CA LEU A 176 -65.69 -49.86 4.83
C LEU A 176 -66.92 -49.55 3.97
N THR A 177 -66.80 -49.60 2.65
CA THR A 177 -67.93 -49.38 1.73
C THR A 177 -69.02 -50.45 1.93
N SER A 178 -68.62 -51.72 2.05
CA SER A 178 -69.53 -52.84 2.33
C SER A 178 -70.24 -52.67 3.67
N ASN A 179 -69.49 -52.35 4.73
CA ASN A 179 -70.03 -52.15 6.07
C ASN A 179 -71.02 -50.98 6.14
N ILE A 180 -70.73 -49.87 5.45
CA ILE A 180 -71.65 -48.72 5.33
C ILE A 180 -72.93 -49.13 4.60
N GLN A 181 -72.83 -49.88 3.49
CA GLN A 181 -74.00 -50.39 2.78
C GLN A 181 -74.85 -51.34 3.63
N GLU A 182 -74.21 -52.19 4.45
CA GLU A 182 -74.92 -53.06 5.40
C GLU A 182 -75.62 -52.25 6.50
N LEU A 183 -74.96 -51.25 7.08
CA LEU A 183 -75.54 -50.35 8.07
C LEU A 183 -76.74 -49.57 7.52
N ASP A 184 -76.66 -49.10 6.27
CA ASP A 184 -77.75 -48.42 5.58
C ASP A 184 -78.96 -49.36 5.39
N ARG A 185 -78.71 -50.63 5.01
CA ARG A 185 -79.75 -51.67 4.90
C ARG A 185 -80.39 -52.03 6.24
N ILE A 186 -79.61 -52.09 7.33
CA ILE A 186 -80.11 -52.34 8.68
C ILE A 186 -80.98 -51.17 9.13
N THR A 187 -80.48 -49.94 8.98
CA THR A 187 -81.21 -48.71 9.32
C THR A 187 -82.53 -48.60 8.54
N SER A 188 -82.51 -48.89 7.23
CA SER A 188 -83.71 -48.90 6.39
C SER A 188 -84.76 -49.92 6.86
N ARG A 189 -84.32 -51.12 7.28
CA ARG A 189 -85.23 -52.14 7.83
C ARG A 189 -85.81 -51.75 9.19
N VAL A 190 -85.03 -51.08 10.04
CA VAL A 190 -85.49 -50.59 11.35
C VAL A 190 -86.48 -49.43 11.19
N LYS A 191 -86.26 -48.53 10.23
CA LYS A 191 -87.13 -47.36 9.98
C LYS A 191 -88.43 -47.69 9.24
N GLY A 192 -88.50 -48.84 8.57
CA GLY A 192 -89.69 -49.32 7.84
C GLY A 192 -90.69 -50.12 8.69
N LYS A 193 -90.40 -50.34 9.97
CA LYS A 193 -91.35 -50.82 10.99
C LYS A 193 -91.79 -49.66 11.86
#